data_AF-A0A926K994-F1
#
_entry.id   AF-A0A926K994-F1
#
_cell.length_a   1.000
_cell.length_b   1.000
_cell.length_c   1.000
_cell.angle_alpha   90.00
_cell.angle_beta   90.00
_cell.angle_gamma   90.00
#
_symmetry.space_group_name_H-M   'P 1'
#
loop_
_entity.id
_entity.type
_entity.pdbx_description
1 polymer ?
#
loop_
_entity_poly.entity_id
_entity_poly.type
_entity_poly.pdbx_seq_one_letter_code
_entity_poly.pdbx_strand_id
1 'polypeptide(L)'
;MNEIQQERQPGAAFSTRRNVPVVENIGGKQIEVTFLGTNAQGRLTWIMWNPTQPFLIGILTQGQLGFTFEQRTGSGVMLHENVPLSRVQRAIAG
;
A
#
# COMPACT_ATOMS: atom_id res chain seq x y z
N MET A 1 -0.20 -18.78 -18.61
CA MET A 1 -0.39 -17.92 -17.42
C MET A 1 0.73 -16.90 -17.50
N ASN A 2 0.47 -15.69 -18.01
CA ASN A 2 1.53 -14.68 -18.17
C ASN A 2 1.77 -14.02 -16.81
N GLU A 3 2.87 -14.39 -16.16
CA GLU A 3 3.50 -13.56 -15.14
C GLU A 3 3.91 -12.26 -15.81
N ILE A 4 3.03 -11.26 -15.76
CA ILE A 4 3.44 -9.87 -15.97
C ILE A 4 4.40 -9.60 -14.82
N GLN A 5 5.70 -9.67 -15.10
CA GLN A 5 6.75 -9.17 -14.24
C GLN A 5 6.42 -7.71 -13.96
N GLN A 6 5.75 -7.47 -12.83
CA GLN A 6 5.39 -6.14 -12.38
C GLN A 6 6.71 -5.40 -12.18
N GLU A 7 6.90 -4.32 -12.94
CA GLU A 7 8.06 -3.44 -12.82
C GLU A 7 8.13 -2.87 -11.39
N ARG A 8 8.85 -3.58 -10.53
CA ARG A 8 9.21 -3.16 -9.17
C ARG A 8 10.59 -2.53 -9.25
N GLN A 9 10.69 -1.25 -8.89
CA GLN A 9 12.00 -0.64 -8.66
C GLN A 9 12.75 -1.42 -7.55
N PRO A 10 14.08 -1.54 -7.63
CA PRO A 10 14.87 -2.19 -6.59
C PRO A 10 14.56 -1.58 -5.21
N GLY A 11 14.15 -2.41 -4.26
CA GLY A 11 13.79 -1.99 -2.90
C GLY A 11 12.36 -1.46 -2.74
N ALA A 12 11.55 -1.37 -3.79
CA ALA A 12 10.14 -1.01 -3.67
C ALA A 12 9.31 -2.19 -3.12
N ALA A 13 8.44 -1.90 -2.15
CA ALA A 13 7.56 -2.92 -1.56
C ALA A 13 6.49 -3.44 -2.52
N PHE A 14 6.03 -2.59 -3.44
CA PHE A 14 4.95 -2.88 -4.40
C PHE A 14 5.32 -2.40 -5.79
N SER A 15 4.50 -2.76 -6.78
CA SER A 15 4.63 -2.27 -8.15
C SER A 15 4.79 -0.74 -8.18
N THR A 16 5.75 -0.26 -8.97
CA THR A 16 6.01 1.17 -9.19
C THR A 16 5.48 1.65 -10.54
N ARG A 17 4.65 0.83 -11.19
CA ARG A 17 3.99 1.22 -12.43
C ARG A 17 2.91 2.25 -12.10
N ARG A 18 3.14 3.51 -12.50
CA ARG A 18 2.21 4.61 -12.24
C ARG A 18 0.85 4.34 -12.86
N ASN A 19 -0.20 4.71 -12.12
CA ASN A 19 -1.59 4.74 -12.59
C ASN A 19 -2.14 3.41 -13.14
N VAL A 20 -1.51 2.28 -12.81
CA VAL A 20 -2.03 0.95 -13.11
C VAL A 20 -2.30 0.27 -11.76
N PRO A 21 -3.58 0.12 -11.36
CA PRO A 21 -3.91 -0.62 -10.16
C PRO A 21 -3.45 -2.07 -10.33
N VAL A 22 -2.76 -2.58 -9.32
CA VAL A 22 -2.34 -3.97 -9.22
C VAL A 22 -3.08 -4.60 -8.06
N VAL A 23 -3.72 -5.75 -8.31
CA VAL A 23 -4.33 -6.53 -7.23
C VAL A 23 -3.25 -7.37 -6.55
N GLU A 24 -3.05 -7.14 -5.26
CA GLU A 24 -2.16 -7.90 -4.39
C GLU A 24 -3.00 -8.68 -3.37
N ASN A 25 -2.59 -9.90 -3.06
CA ASN A 25 -3.22 -10.67 -1.99
C ASN A 25 -2.51 -10.36 -0.66
N ILE A 26 -3.19 -9.61 0.21
CA ILE A 26 -2.64 -9.13 1.49
C ILE A 26 -3.54 -9.65 2.61
N GLY A 27 -2.99 -10.55 3.43
CA GLY A 27 -3.71 -11.13 4.56
C GLY A 27 -5.02 -11.83 4.16
N GLY A 28 -5.04 -12.47 2.98
CA GLY A 28 -6.22 -13.16 2.45
C GLY A 28 -7.23 -12.26 1.76
N LYS A 29 -6.97 -10.94 1.66
CA LYS A 29 -7.82 -9.98 0.96
C LYS A 29 -7.18 -9.56 -0.35
N GLN A 30 -8.01 -9.38 -1.37
CA GLN A 30 -7.61 -8.73 -2.61
C GLN A 30 -7.58 -7.22 -2.37
N ILE A 31 -6.39 -6.66 -2.36
CA ILE A 31 -6.16 -5.23 -2.19
C ILE A 31 -5.65 -4.68 -3.50
N GLU A 32 -6.34 -3.70 -4.04
CA GLU A 32 -5.84 -2.93 -5.15
C GLU A 32 -4.81 -1.93 -4.63
N VAL A 33 -3.60 -2.00 -5.19
CA VAL A 33 -2.46 -1.15 -4.86
C VAL A 33 -2.12 -0.34 -6.10
N THR A 34 -2.19 0.98 -5.97
CA THR A 34 -1.83 1.91 -7.05
C THR A 34 -0.67 2.78 -6.62
N PHE A 35 0.41 2.79 -7.41
CA PHE A 35 1.54 3.68 -7.17
C PHE A 35 1.19 5.12 -7.54
N LEU A 36 1.31 6.02 -6.56
CA LEU A 36 1.06 7.45 -6.72
C LEU A 36 2.33 8.21 -7.13
N GLY A 37 3.51 7.61 -6.93
CA GLY A 37 4.78 8.25 -7.18
C GLY A 37 5.59 8.46 -5.90
N THR A 38 6.52 9.40 -5.99
CA THR A 38 7.33 9.84 -4.87
C THR A 38 6.71 11.10 -4.29
N ASN A 39 6.48 11.13 -2.98
CA ASN A 39 5.92 12.30 -2.30
C ASN A 39 6.95 13.43 -2.14
N ALA A 40 6.53 14.56 -1.54
CA ALA A 40 7.39 15.74 -1.34
C ALA A 40 8.63 15.46 -0.47
N GLN A 41 8.62 14.40 0.33
CA GLN A 41 9.73 13.95 1.16
C GLN A 41 10.64 12.93 0.46
N GLY A 42 10.45 12.69 -0.84
CA GLY A 42 11.28 11.73 -1.59
C GLY A 42 10.91 10.27 -1.33
N ARG A 43 9.75 9.98 -0.72
CA ARG A 43 9.34 8.62 -0.34
C ARG A 43 8.36 8.03 -1.35
N LEU A 44 8.53 6.76 -1.68
CA LEU A 44 7.59 6.04 -2.54
C LEU A 44 6.24 5.92 -1.84
N THR A 45 5.16 6.20 -2.57
CA THR A 45 3.81 6.26 -2.01
C THR A 45 2.82 5.49 -2.89
N TRP A 46 1.95 4.74 -2.23
CA TRP A 46 0.86 3.99 -2.83
C TRP A 46 -0.45 4.33 -2.15
N ILE A 47 -1.54 4.23 -2.91
CA ILE A 47 -2.88 4.08 -2.36
C ILE A 47 -3.22 2.60 -2.35
N MET A 48 -3.80 2.15 -1.25
CA MET A 48 -4.25 0.78 -1.03
C MET A 48 -5.73 0.83 -0.71
N TRP A 49 -6.54 0.06 -1.43
CA TRP A 49 -7.98 -0.01 -1.17
C TRP A 49 -8.54 -1.38 -1.48
N ASN A 50 -9.67 -1.72 -0.87
CA ASN A 50 -10.40 -2.95 -1.15
C ASN A 50 -11.77 -2.60 -1.75
N PRO A 51 -12.09 -2.99 -3.00
CA PRO A 51 -13.37 -2.67 -3.63
C PRO A 51 -14.56 -3.31 -2.92
N THR A 52 -14.35 -4.43 -2.22
CA THR A 52 -15.40 -5.11 -1.42
C THR A 52 -15.58 -4.48 -0.03
N GLN A 53 -14.63 -3.68 0.42
CA GLN A 53 -14.66 -2.99 1.71
C GLN A 53 -14.25 -1.53 1.52
N PRO A 54 -15.14 -0.63 1.04
CA PRO A 54 -14.80 0.74 0.67
C PRO A 54 -14.18 1.58 1.80
N PHE A 55 -14.48 1.22 3.06
CA PHE A 55 -13.89 1.84 4.26
C PHE A 55 -12.45 1.40 4.54
N LEU A 56 -11.95 0.40 3.82
CA LEU A 56 -10.58 -0.07 3.86
C LEU A 56 -9.82 0.64 2.73
N ILE A 57 -9.47 1.89 2.99
CA ILE A 57 -8.64 2.72 2.13
C ILE A 57 -7.54 3.38 2.95
N GLY A 58 -6.33 3.35 2.42
CA GLY A 58 -5.19 3.97 3.08
C GLY A 58 -4.08 4.36 2.13
N ILE A 59 -3.25 5.28 2.60
CA ILE A 59 -2.02 5.70 1.94
C ILE A 59 -0.85 5.02 2.62
N LEU A 60 -0.05 4.33 1.83
CA LEU A 60 1.18 3.71 2.27
C LEU A 60 2.37 4.51 1.73
N THR A 61 3.29 4.88 2.60
CA THR A 61 4.54 5.53 2.25
C THR A 61 5.72 4.70 2.75
N GLN A 62 6.71 4.44 1.91
CA GLN A 62 7.93 3.74 2.28
C GLN A 62 9.01 4.74 2.72
N GLY A 63 9.32 4.75 4.01
CA GLY A 63 10.45 5.46 4.58
C GLY A 63 11.73 4.61 4.59
N GLN A 64 12.81 5.18 5.14
CA GLN A 64 14.10 4.49 5.24
C GLN A 64 14.09 3.32 6.24
N LEU A 65 13.34 3.46 7.34
CA LEU A 65 13.32 2.51 8.45
C LEU A 65 12.07 1.59 8.45
N GLY A 66 11.13 1.80 7.53
CA GLY A 66 9.87 1.08 7.51
C GLY A 66 8.79 1.84 6.74
N PHE A 67 7.55 1.52 7.03
CA PHE A 67 6.39 2.09 6.35
C PHE A 67 5.61 3.02 7.27
N THR A 68 5.06 4.07 6.66
CA THR A 68 3.99 4.86 7.23
C THR A 68 2.71 4.49 6.52
N PHE A 69 1.73 3.96 7.25
CA PHE A 69 0.40 3.64 6.72
C PHE A 69 -0.65 4.51 7.40
N GLU A 70 -1.31 5.34 6.61
CA GLU A 70 -2.43 6.17 7.03
C GLU A 70 -3.73 5.55 6.50
N GLN A 71 -4.58 5.07 7.39
CA GLN A 71 -5.87 4.49 7.05
C GLN A 71 -7.00 5.43 7.47
N ARG A 72 -7.95 5.68 6.56
CA ARG A 72 -9.17 6.40 6.91
C ARG A 72 -10.23 5.41 7.35
N THR A 73 -10.72 5.57 8.56
CA THR A 73 -11.81 4.75 9.12
C THR A 73 -13.04 5.63 9.35
N GLY A 74 -14.20 5.02 9.62
CA GLY A 74 -15.40 5.76 9.99
C GLY A 74 -15.27 6.60 11.27
N SER A 75 -14.26 6.30 12.12
CA SER A 75 -13.99 7.00 13.38
C SER A 75 -12.84 8.02 13.28
N GLY A 76 -12.24 8.21 12.10
CA GLY A 76 -11.11 9.11 11.90
C GLY A 76 -9.90 8.44 11.25
N VAL A 77 -8.77 9.13 11.28
CA VAL A 77 -7.50 8.67 10.70
C VAL A 77 -6.76 7.79 11.70
N MET A 78 -6.39 6.58 11.27
CA MET A 78 -5.50 5.69 12.00
C MET A 78 -4.12 5.72 11.34
N LEU A 79 -3.09 6.08 12.11
CA LEU A 79 -1.71 6.22 11.61
C LEU A 79 -0.80 5.15 12.22
N HIS A 80 -0.06 4.46 11.36
CA HIS A 80 0.97 3.50 11.75
C HIS A 80 2.31 3.97 11.18
N GLU A 81 3.23 4.42 12.03
CA GLU A 81 4.54 4.95 11.60
C GLU A 81 5.69 4.00 11.90
N ASN A 82 6.69 3.99 11.01
CA ASN A 82 7.90 3.18 11.13
C ASN A 82 7.60 1.70 11.39
N VAL A 83 6.51 1.19 10.79
CA VAL A 83 6.07 -0.18 10.99
C VAL A 83 6.63 -1.09 9.88
N PRO A 84 6.91 -2.37 10.16
CA PRO A 84 7.27 -3.32 9.12
C PRO A 84 6.08 -3.56 8.19
N LEU A 85 6.35 -4.02 6.95
CA LEU A 85 5.32 -4.33 5.97
C LEU A 85 4.28 -5.32 6.53
N SER A 86 4.71 -6.32 7.30
CA SER A 86 3.81 -7.29 7.94
C SER A 86 2.79 -6.67 8.89
N ARG A 87 3.12 -5.53 9.52
CA ARG A 87 2.16 -4.80 10.37
C ARG A 87 1.14 -4.02 9.54
N VAL A 88 1.54 -3.47 8.39
CA VAL A 88 0.63 -2.87 7.41
C VAL A 88 -0.33 -3.94 6.87
N GLN A 89 0.21 -5.12 6.51
CA GLN A 89 -0.59 -6.24 6.02
C GLN A 89 -1.64 -6.67 7.04
N ARG A 90 -1.30 -6.74 8.34
CA ARG A 90 -2.26 -7.02 9.40
C ARG A 90 -3.32 -5.92 9.56
N ALA A 91 -2.93 -4.65 9.52
CA ALA A 91 -3.89 -3.54 9.63
C ALA A 91 -4.94 -3.57 8.51
N ILE A 92 -4.54 -3.97 7.30
CA ILE A 92 -5.44 -4.15 6.15
C ILE A 92 -6.25 -5.46 6.26
N ALA A 93 -5.62 -6.55 6.71
CA ALA A 93 -6.28 -7.83 6.88
C ALA A 93 -7.43 -7.79 7.90
N GLY A 94 -7.33 -6.94 8.93
CA GLY A 94 -8.23 -6.95 10.07
C GLY A 94 -7.81 -8.00 11.08
#